data_AF-A0A7C8YGG1-F1
#
_entry.id   AF-A0A7C8YGG1-F1
#
_cell.length_a   1.000
_cell.length_b   1.000
_cell.length_c   1.000
_cell.angle_alpha   90.00
_cell.angle_beta   90.00
_cell.angle_gamma   90.00
#
_symmetry.space_group_name_H-M   'P 1'
#
loop_
_entity.id
_entity.type
_entity.pdbx_description
1 polymer ?
#
loop_
_entity_poly.entity_id
_entity_poly.type
_entity_poly.pdbx_seq_one_letter_code
_entity_poly.pdbx_strand_id
1 'polypeptide(L)'
;MDVLFKSIDVRDLLSAPDLDDTSSPLSAPDLRLLIDRLDNHSQHIKSKVQEYIVSHQSHFSELLSLSSTSVSQSLSLSSQLDSLLSLLSNDGHPIDVEINSILKEIKTTVSNLESKKSQACVLRVIVKLSKNLSKVRELMQNGGLVEAVKLMLDLKRALRIDDKEEREKEVVVYELLRGQWFICFEEIQDLLVKLMENAVRFEHELSQIRVVFSSSVGGAHEIQLHTVLEAMDMLGILDYGVARTADLFMKFAIGPATNLRAPVSFVEESFGSFVENGQAILKIIPSSDAKMEDVDGKALFLRLTTVVKFIYRHICLQSGRWMRCFGKLTWPRMSELIISNFLSKVVPDDASKLADFHTVMNTSSEFEIVLKE
;
A
#
# COMPACT_ATOMS: atom_id res chain seq x y z
N MET A 1 -85.17 15.70 -0.67
CA MET A 1 -86.00 16.45 0.30
C MET A 1 -87.44 16.64 -0.22
N ASP A 2 -87.95 15.77 -1.11
CA ASP A 2 -89.22 15.97 -1.85
C ASP A 2 -90.40 15.08 -1.42
N VAL A 3 -90.33 14.41 -0.27
CA VAL A 3 -91.36 13.42 0.16
C VAL A 3 -92.37 13.98 1.17
N LEU A 4 -92.25 15.26 1.58
CA LEU A 4 -93.03 15.81 2.69
C LEU A 4 -94.21 16.72 2.30
N PHE A 5 -94.45 16.97 1.01
CA PHE A 5 -95.60 17.77 0.56
C PHE A 5 -96.65 16.90 -0.15
N LYS A 6 -97.19 15.89 0.55
CA LYS A 6 -98.53 15.39 0.19
C LYS A 6 -99.52 16.51 0.54
N SER A 7 -100.19 17.08 -0.46
CA SER A 7 -101.23 18.09 -0.26
C SER A 7 -102.30 17.53 0.66
N ILE A 8 -102.40 18.08 1.86
CA ILE A 8 -103.45 17.73 2.83
C ILE A 8 -104.77 18.21 2.22
N ASP A 9 -105.65 17.29 1.82
CA ASP A 9 -106.99 17.64 1.36
C ASP A 9 -107.83 17.99 2.58
N VAL A 10 -108.41 19.19 2.59
CA VAL A 10 -109.14 19.74 3.74
C VAL A 10 -110.39 18.91 4.05
N ARG A 11 -110.87 18.11 3.09
CA ARG A 11 -112.01 17.19 3.22
C ARG A 11 -111.72 15.97 4.10
N ASP A 12 -110.45 15.57 4.26
CA ASP A 12 -110.04 14.46 5.14
C ASP A 12 -110.35 14.74 6.63
N LEU A 13 -110.63 16.00 6.97
CA LEU A 13 -111.02 16.44 8.32
C LEU A 13 -112.53 16.27 8.62
N LEU A 14 -113.34 15.91 7.62
CA LEU A 14 -114.76 15.58 7.77
C LEU A 14 -114.95 14.06 7.76
N SER A 15 -114.86 13.41 8.92
CA SER A 15 -115.21 12.00 9.07
C SER A 15 -116.73 11.79 9.04
N ALA A 16 -117.36 11.84 7.87
CA ALA A 16 -118.74 11.42 7.66
C ALA A 16 -118.83 10.54 6.38
N PRO A 17 -119.50 9.38 6.42
CA PRO A 17 -119.42 8.35 5.38
C PRO A 17 -120.23 8.62 4.09
N ASP A 18 -120.89 9.77 3.93
CA ASP A 18 -121.82 10.05 2.81
C ASP A 18 -121.43 11.27 1.93
N LEU A 19 -120.13 11.57 1.77
CA LEU A 19 -119.65 12.74 1.00
C LEU A 19 -118.70 12.39 -0.15
N ASP A 20 -118.94 11.27 -0.85
CA ASP A 20 -118.20 10.88 -2.06
C ASP A 20 -118.68 11.61 -3.35
N ASP A 21 -119.71 12.46 -3.27
CA ASP A 21 -120.18 13.26 -4.41
C ASP A 21 -119.54 14.67 -4.45
N THR A 22 -118.60 14.84 -5.38
CA THR A 22 -117.84 16.10 -5.60
C THR A 22 -118.66 17.31 -6.04
N SER A 23 -119.93 17.12 -6.44
CA SER A 23 -120.80 18.18 -6.97
C SER A 23 -121.91 18.64 -6.02
N SER A 24 -121.99 18.13 -4.79
CA SER A 24 -122.98 18.60 -3.81
C SER A 24 -122.45 19.81 -3.04
N PRO A 25 -123.13 20.99 -3.05
CA PRO A 25 -122.67 22.15 -2.31
C PRO A 25 -122.75 21.86 -0.80
N LEU A 26 -121.58 21.83 -0.15
CA LEU A 26 -121.45 21.74 1.30
C LEU A 26 -122.37 22.76 1.96
N SER A 27 -123.22 22.29 2.87
CA SER A 27 -124.18 23.15 3.55
C SER A 27 -123.43 24.16 4.43
N ALA A 28 -123.97 25.37 4.59
CA ALA A 28 -123.36 26.42 5.42
C ALA A 28 -122.96 25.98 6.86
N PRO A 29 -123.67 25.05 7.52
CA PRO A 29 -123.24 24.45 8.80
C PRO A 29 -121.97 23.60 8.67
N ASP A 30 -121.81 22.85 7.57
CA ASP A 30 -120.67 21.95 7.36
C ASP A 30 -119.38 22.74 7.11
N LEU A 31 -119.46 23.84 6.37
CA LEU A 31 -118.32 24.76 6.18
C LEU A 31 -117.88 25.42 7.50
N ARG A 32 -118.83 25.78 8.37
CA ARG A 32 -118.50 26.31 9.70
C ARG A 32 -117.82 25.26 10.56
N LEU A 33 -118.30 24.01 10.52
CA LEU A 33 -117.70 22.90 11.26
C LEU A 33 -116.30 22.54 10.75
N LEU A 34 -116.05 22.68 9.45
CA LEU A 34 -114.75 22.50 8.83
C LEU A 34 -113.77 23.59 9.24
N ILE A 35 -114.19 24.86 9.25
CA ILE A 35 -113.39 25.98 9.76
C ILE A 35 -113.03 25.75 11.22
N ASP A 36 -114.00 25.35 12.04
CA ASP A 36 -113.80 25.13 13.48
C ASP A 36 -112.86 23.94 13.74
N ARG A 37 -112.95 22.86 12.94
CA ARG A 37 -112.00 21.74 13.02
C ARG A 37 -110.62 22.09 12.48
N LEU A 38 -110.52 22.87 11.42
CA LEU A 38 -109.25 23.33 10.87
C LEU A 38 -108.52 24.24 11.85
N ASP A 39 -109.26 25.14 12.52
CA ASP A 39 -108.68 26.03 13.52
C ASP A 39 -108.24 25.23 14.76
N ASN A 40 -109.04 24.27 15.22
CA ASN A 40 -108.64 23.33 16.27
C ASN A 40 -107.40 22.49 15.88
N HIS A 41 -107.31 22.02 14.64
CA HIS A 41 -106.15 21.27 14.15
C HIS A 41 -104.90 22.17 14.02
N SER A 42 -105.07 23.42 13.58
CA SER A 42 -104.00 24.43 13.54
C SER A 42 -103.48 24.73 14.93
N GLN A 43 -104.39 24.93 15.89
CA GLN A 43 -104.05 25.13 17.30
C GLN A 43 -103.36 23.90 17.88
N HIS A 44 -103.81 22.68 17.53
CA HIS A 44 -103.17 21.44 17.96
C HIS A 44 -101.73 21.30 17.40
N ILE A 45 -101.51 21.58 16.12
CA ILE A 45 -100.16 21.57 15.53
C ILE A 45 -99.28 22.62 16.20
N LYS A 46 -99.78 23.85 16.36
CA LYS A 46 -99.03 24.93 17.03
C LYS A 46 -98.67 24.56 18.46
N SER A 47 -99.62 24.02 19.22
CA SER A 47 -99.42 23.51 20.58
C SER A 47 -98.38 22.39 20.60
N LYS A 48 -98.47 21.42 19.70
CA LYS A 48 -97.54 20.29 19.64
C LYS A 48 -96.12 20.72 19.25
N VAL A 49 -96.00 21.64 18.30
CA VAL A 49 -94.71 22.25 17.93
C VAL A 49 -94.16 23.08 19.08
N GLN A 50 -95.00 23.85 19.77
CA GLN A 50 -94.61 24.62 20.94
C GLN A 50 -94.16 23.71 22.09
N GLU A 51 -94.93 22.67 22.42
CA GLU A 51 -94.54 21.67 23.42
C GLU A 51 -93.23 20.97 23.01
N TYR A 52 -93.03 20.64 21.74
CA TYR A 52 -91.79 20.04 21.27
C TYR A 52 -90.60 20.99 21.41
N ILE A 53 -90.76 22.26 21.01
CA ILE A 53 -89.70 23.27 21.13
C ILE A 53 -89.40 23.56 22.60
N VAL A 54 -90.42 23.69 23.45
CA VAL A 54 -90.25 23.96 24.88
C VAL A 54 -89.63 22.76 25.60
N SER A 55 -90.07 21.54 25.29
CA SER A 55 -89.49 20.32 25.88
C SER A 55 -88.04 20.06 25.46
N HIS A 56 -87.64 20.53 24.27
CA HIS A 56 -86.27 20.36 23.75
C HIS A 56 -85.44 21.66 23.80
N GLN A 57 -85.93 22.72 24.46
CA GLN A 57 -85.26 24.02 24.50
C GLN A 57 -83.86 23.92 25.11
N SER A 58 -83.71 23.14 26.18
CA SER A 58 -82.42 22.90 26.83
C SER A 58 -81.42 22.25 25.88
N HIS A 59 -81.85 21.21 25.16
CA HIS A 59 -81.01 20.49 24.20
C HIS A 59 -80.60 21.39 23.03
N PHE A 60 -81.52 22.18 22.47
CA PHE A 60 -81.16 23.15 21.42
C PHE A 60 -80.22 24.24 21.93
N SER A 61 -80.41 24.73 23.15
CA SER A 61 -79.53 25.72 23.76
C SER A 61 -78.13 25.16 24.02
N GLU A 62 -78.03 23.90 24.44
CA GLU A 62 -76.74 23.21 24.62
C GLU A 62 -76.02 22.99 23.29
N LEU A 63 -76.75 22.57 22.26
CA LEU A 63 -76.18 22.36 20.92
C LEU A 63 -75.70 23.69 20.31
N LEU A 64 -76.47 24.77 20.47
CA LEU A 64 -76.08 26.10 20.01
C LEU A 64 -74.88 26.68 20.78
N SER A 65 -74.81 26.46 22.10
CA SER A 65 -73.67 26.92 22.89
C SER A 65 -72.40 26.14 22.54
N LEU A 66 -72.51 24.82 22.33
CA LEU A 66 -71.40 23.96 21.92
C LEU A 66 -70.92 24.28 20.49
N SER A 67 -71.84 24.60 19.58
CA SER A 67 -71.48 25.10 18.25
C SER A 67 -70.79 26.47 18.34
N SER A 68 -71.27 27.37 19.21
CA SER A 68 -70.67 28.69 19.38
C SER A 68 -69.26 28.61 19.96
N THR A 69 -69.04 27.79 20.99
CA THR A 69 -67.72 27.57 21.57
C THR A 69 -66.75 26.92 20.58
N SER A 70 -67.22 25.93 19.80
CA SER A 70 -66.41 25.32 18.75
C SER A 70 -66.00 26.32 17.66
N VAL A 71 -66.88 27.25 17.29
CA VAL A 71 -66.55 28.32 16.33
C VAL A 71 -65.52 29.28 16.92
N SER A 72 -65.66 29.68 18.19
CA SER A 72 -64.67 30.53 18.87
C SER A 72 -63.30 29.85 18.97
N GLN A 73 -63.27 28.55 19.29
CA GLN A 73 -62.03 27.77 19.31
C GLN A 73 -61.40 27.66 17.93
N SER A 74 -62.19 27.46 16.87
CA SER A 74 -61.70 27.43 15.50
C SER A 74 -61.12 28.78 15.06
N LEU A 75 -61.76 29.89 15.43
CA LEU A 75 -61.25 31.24 15.14
C LEU A 75 -59.95 31.53 15.90
N SER A 76 -59.86 31.09 17.16
CA SER A 76 -58.63 31.18 17.95
C SER A 76 -57.50 30.32 17.38
N LEU A 77 -57.81 29.13 16.86
CA LEU A 77 -56.83 28.28 16.20
C LEU A 77 -56.37 28.90 14.88
N SER A 78 -57.28 29.49 14.11
CA SER A 78 -56.94 30.21 12.88
C SER A 78 -56.01 31.38 13.18
N SER A 79 -56.31 32.20 14.19
CA SER A 79 -55.44 33.33 14.54
C SER A 79 -54.08 32.90 15.08
N GLN A 80 -54.01 31.79 15.83
CA GLN A 80 -52.75 31.17 16.23
C GLN A 80 -51.96 30.66 15.01
N LEU A 81 -52.63 29.99 14.07
CA LEU A 81 -52.04 29.51 12.83
C LEU A 81 -51.54 30.68 11.97
N ASP A 82 -52.30 31.76 11.87
CA ASP A 82 -51.92 32.98 11.17
C ASP A 82 -50.74 33.66 11.87
N SER A 83 -50.67 33.64 13.21
CA SER A 83 -49.52 34.17 13.94
C SER A 83 -48.26 33.33 13.69
N LEU A 84 -48.37 32.00 13.68
CA LEU A 84 -47.27 31.08 13.38
C LEU A 84 -46.82 31.21 11.92
N LEU A 85 -47.78 31.31 11.00
CA LEU A 85 -47.50 31.57 9.60
C LEU A 85 -46.92 32.96 9.40
N SER A 86 -47.30 33.99 10.15
CA SER A 86 -46.70 35.33 10.05
C SER A 86 -45.26 35.37 10.57
N LEU A 87 -44.94 34.54 11.58
CA LEU A 87 -43.57 34.32 11.98
C LEU A 87 -42.83 33.64 10.80
N LEU A 88 -43.33 32.51 10.31
CA LEU A 88 -42.67 31.74 9.24
C LEU A 88 -42.64 32.43 7.85
N SER A 89 -43.61 33.30 7.53
CA SER A 89 -43.88 33.82 6.17
C SER A 89 -43.60 35.30 5.99
N ASN A 90 -43.17 36.04 7.02
CA ASN A 90 -42.61 37.36 6.80
C ASN A 90 -41.34 37.19 5.94
N ASP A 91 -41.42 37.63 4.69
CA ASP A 91 -40.45 37.52 3.58
C ASP A 91 -38.99 37.91 3.93
N GLY A 92 -38.33 37.08 4.73
CA GLY A 92 -36.95 37.31 5.18
C GLY A 92 -36.76 37.02 6.67
N HIS A 93 -37.23 35.87 7.15
CA HIS A 93 -36.98 35.48 8.53
C HIS A 93 -35.45 35.27 8.74
N PRO A 94 -34.84 35.91 9.76
CA PRO A 94 -33.42 35.74 10.06
C PRO A 94 -33.07 34.28 10.36
N ILE A 95 -34.02 33.49 10.86
CA ILE A 95 -33.82 32.08 11.22
C ILE A 95 -33.49 31.23 9.99
N ASP A 96 -34.17 31.39 8.84
CA ASP A 96 -33.84 30.60 7.64
C ASP A 96 -32.53 31.07 6.98
N VAL A 97 -32.24 32.36 7.04
CA VAL A 97 -30.97 32.91 6.56
C VAL A 97 -29.81 32.47 7.46
N GLU A 98 -30.03 32.39 8.77
CA GLU A 98 -29.09 31.94 9.80
C GLU A 98 -28.91 30.41 9.76
N ILE A 99 -29.97 29.64 9.58
CA ILE A 99 -29.87 28.19 9.34
C ILE A 99 -29.09 27.93 8.06
N ASN A 100 -29.37 28.65 6.97
CA ASN A 100 -28.62 28.48 5.73
C ASN A 100 -27.17 28.96 5.82
N SER A 101 -26.87 29.99 6.62
CA SER A 101 -25.48 30.45 6.84
C SER A 101 -24.71 29.43 7.69
N ILE A 102 -25.31 28.93 8.77
CA ILE A 102 -24.76 27.85 9.61
C ILE A 102 -24.57 26.59 8.77
N LEU A 103 -25.51 26.23 7.88
CA LEU A 103 -25.38 25.04 7.03
C LEU A 103 -24.25 25.20 6.01
N LYS A 104 -24.06 26.41 5.45
CA LYS A 104 -22.89 26.73 4.61
C LYS A 104 -21.59 26.66 5.41
N GLU A 105 -21.56 27.15 6.63
CA GLU A 105 -20.39 27.07 7.52
C GLU A 105 -20.08 25.62 7.93
N ILE A 106 -21.09 24.81 8.23
CA ILE A 106 -20.94 23.38 8.45
C ILE A 106 -20.36 22.70 7.20
N LYS A 107 -20.85 23.06 6.01
CA LYS A 107 -20.33 22.49 4.76
C LYS A 107 -18.85 22.85 4.53
N THR A 108 -18.47 24.12 4.75
CA THR A 108 -17.06 24.54 4.59
C THR A 108 -16.17 23.90 5.66
N THR A 109 -16.60 23.85 6.92
CA THR A 109 -15.86 23.19 8.01
C THR A 109 -15.70 21.70 7.78
N VAL A 110 -16.73 20.99 7.29
CA VAL A 110 -16.63 19.57 6.91
C VAL A 110 -15.63 19.38 5.76
N SER A 111 -15.68 20.20 4.71
CA SER A 111 -14.70 20.12 3.60
C SER A 111 -13.26 20.42 4.06
N ASN A 112 -13.09 21.35 4.99
CA ASN A 112 -11.81 21.66 5.60
C ASN A 112 -11.32 20.51 6.48
N LEU A 113 -12.20 19.86 7.23
CA LEU A 113 -11.88 18.67 8.02
C LEU A 113 -11.43 17.51 7.12
N GLU A 114 -12.10 17.27 6.00
CA GLU A 114 -11.72 16.24 5.03
C GLU A 114 -10.35 16.52 4.39
N SER A 115 -10.07 17.78 4.03
CA SER A 115 -8.75 18.16 3.51
C SER A 115 -7.65 18.01 4.57
N LYS A 116 -7.92 18.40 5.83
CA LYS A 116 -7.00 18.20 6.96
C LYS A 116 -6.76 16.73 7.28
N LYS A 117 -7.80 15.89 7.22
CA LYS A 117 -7.69 14.43 7.37
C LYS A 117 -6.82 13.82 6.28
N SER A 118 -6.98 14.30 5.03
CA SER A 118 -6.16 13.86 3.89
C SER A 118 -4.70 14.27 4.06
N GLN A 119 -4.43 15.52 4.48
CA GLN A 119 -3.08 15.99 4.82
C GLN A 119 -2.45 15.17 5.95
N ALA A 120 -3.21 14.89 7.02
CA ALA A 120 -2.74 14.06 8.14
C ALA A 120 -2.43 12.62 7.71
N CYS A 121 -3.15 12.08 6.73
CA CYS A 121 -2.86 10.77 6.16
C CYS A 121 -1.51 10.76 5.42
N VAL A 122 -1.25 11.77 4.58
CA VAL A 122 0.03 11.92 3.87
C VAL A 122 1.19 12.10 4.86
N LEU A 123 1.02 12.94 5.88
CA LEU A 123 2.02 13.13 6.94
C LEU A 123 2.31 11.82 7.69
N ARG A 124 1.28 11.00 7.96
CA ARG A 124 1.46 9.67 8.59
C ARG A 124 2.32 8.75 7.73
N VAL A 125 2.13 8.77 6.41
CA VAL A 125 2.96 7.99 5.47
C VAL A 125 4.40 8.49 5.48
N ILE A 126 4.61 9.81 5.42
CA ILE A 126 5.95 10.43 5.49
C ILE A 126 6.68 10.05 6.78
N VAL A 127 6.00 10.16 7.93
CA VAL A 127 6.56 9.78 9.23
C VAL A 127 6.89 8.28 9.29
N LYS A 128 6.06 7.43 8.66
CA LYS A 128 6.36 5.99 8.57
C LYS A 128 7.60 5.74 7.72
N LEU A 129 7.76 6.44 6.60
CA LEU A 129 8.94 6.32 5.72
C LEU A 129 10.22 6.82 6.42
N SER A 130 10.16 7.94 7.13
CA SER A 130 11.32 8.45 7.89
C SER A 130 11.71 7.51 9.04
N LYS A 131 10.73 6.94 9.75
CA LYS A 131 10.98 5.92 10.77
C LYS A 131 11.59 4.64 10.19
N ASN A 132 11.20 4.26 8.97
CA ASN A 132 11.81 3.12 8.31
C ASN A 132 13.26 3.41 7.91
N LEU A 133 13.57 4.63 7.45
CA LEU A 133 14.95 5.07 7.17
C LEU A 133 15.81 5.04 8.44
N SER A 134 15.30 5.53 9.57
CA SER A 134 16.03 5.45 10.85
C SER A 134 16.25 4.00 11.28
N LYS A 135 15.26 3.12 11.09
CA LYS A 135 15.38 1.69 11.38
C LYS A 135 16.45 1.00 10.52
N VAL A 136 16.61 1.38 9.26
CA VAL A 136 17.69 0.85 8.41
C VAL A 136 19.05 1.16 9.04
N ARG A 137 19.25 2.40 9.50
CA ARG A 137 20.50 2.81 10.17
C ARG A 137 20.72 2.07 11.50
N GLU A 138 19.68 1.82 12.28
CA GLU A 138 19.76 1.00 13.50
C GLU A 138 20.15 -0.45 13.18
N LEU A 139 19.55 -1.06 12.16
CA LEU A 139 19.88 -2.43 11.75
C LEU A 139 21.32 -2.56 11.24
N MET A 140 21.84 -1.52 10.56
CA MET A 140 23.25 -1.47 10.16
C MET A 140 24.18 -1.49 11.38
N GLN A 141 23.85 -0.73 12.44
CA GLN A 141 24.64 -0.71 13.67
C GLN A 141 24.58 -2.04 14.42
N ASN A 142 23.44 -2.73 14.36
CA ASN A 142 23.22 -4.01 15.02
C ASN A 142 23.74 -5.22 14.20
N GLY A 143 24.34 -5.01 13.03
CA GLY A 143 24.88 -6.09 12.18
C GLY A 143 23.84 -6.83 11.33
N GLY A 144 22.58 -6.41 11.33
CA GLY A 144 21.47 -6.97 10.56
C GLY A 144 21.47 -6.53 9.09
N LEU A 145 22.57 -6.77 8.36
CA LEU A 145 22.79 -6.22 7.01
C LEU A 145 21.73 -6.66 5.99
N VAL A 146 21.36 -7.94 5.97
CA VAL A 146 20.35 -8.46 5.03
C VAL A 146 18.97 -7.85 5.27
N GLU A 147 18.59 -7.66 6.53
CA GLU A 147 17.32 -7.03 6.89
C GLU A 147 17.31 -5.53 6.56
N ALA A 148 18.43 -4.84 6.81
CA ALA A 148 18.63 -3.45 6.43
C ALA A 148 18.48 -3.27 4.91
N VAL A 149 19.10 -4.14 4.12
CA VAL A 149 19.01 -4.15 2.64
C VAL A 149 17.58 -4.39 2.16
N LYS A 150 16.87 -5.38 2.74
CA LYS A 150 15.46 -5.65 2.38
C LYS A 150 14.58 -4.41 2.63
N LEU A 151 14.70 -3.79 3.80
CA LEU A 151 13.96 -2.57 4.12
C LEU A 151 14.34 -1.40 3.22
N MET A 152 15.61 -1.30 2.82
CA MET A 152 16.07 -0.31 1.86
C MET A 152 15.48 -0.51 0.47
N LEU A 153 15.36 -1.75 0.00
CA LEU A 153 14.70 -2.08 -1.28
C LEU A 153 13.18 -1.83 -1.22
N ASP A 154 12.54 -2.08 -0.08
CA ASP A 154 11.14 -1.73 0.14
C ASP A 154 10.93 -0.21 0.12
N LEU A 155 11.85 0.54 0.73
CA LEU A 155 11.86 2.01 0.68
C LEU A 155 12.12 2.53 -0.74
N LYS A 156 13.00 1.88 -1.52
CA LYS A 156 13.23 2.20 -2.93
C LYS A 156 11.94 2.11 -3.74
N ARG A 157 11.17 1.03 -3.54
CA ARG A 157 9.86 0.80 -4.17
C ARG A 157 8.82 1.82 -3.70
N ALA A 158 8.78 2.13 -2.41
CA ALA A 158 7.82 3.10 -1.85
C ALA A 158 8.10 4.54 -2.30
N LEU A 159 9.36 4.92 -2.47
CA LEU A 159 9.79 6.26 -2.90
C LEU A 159 9.83 6.42 -4.43
N ARG A 160 9.52 5.36 -5.20
CA ARG A 160 9.51 5.34 -6.67
C ARG A 160 10.78 5.94 -7.28
N ILE A 161 11.93 5.48 -6.79
CA ILE A 161 13.23 6.07 -7.17
C ILE A 161 13.54 5.85 -8.66
N ASP A 162 13.10 4.71 -9.22
CA ASP A 162 13.34 4.32 -10.62
C ASP A 162 12.37 4.95 -11.63
N ASP A 163 11.26 5.56 -11.19
CA ASP A 163 10.27 6.17 -12.09
C ASP A 163 10.82 7.49 -12.64
N LYS A 164 11.25 7.46 -13.91
CA LYS A 164 11.78 8.63 -14.64
C LYS A 164 10.70 9.52 -15.24
N GLU A 165 9.42 9.17 -15.08
CA GLU A 165 8.31 9.96 -15.63
C GLU A 165 8.19 11.32 -14.92
N GLU A 166 7.86 12.33 -15.73
CA GLU A 166 7.90 13.78 -15.48
C GLU A 166 7.53 14.19 -14.05
N ARG A 167 8.56 14.57 -13.29
CA ARG A 167 8.49 15.00 -11.88
C ARG A 167 8.26 16.50 -11.77
N GLU A 168 7.37 17.07 -12.58
CA GLU A 168 7.26 18.54 -12.68
C GLU A 168 6.57 19.20 -11.48
N LYS A 169 5.96 18.43 -10.56
CA LYS A 169 5.30 18.96 -9.34
C LYS A 169 5.37 18.01 -8.14
N GLU A 170 6.55 17.47 -7.81
CA GLU A 170 6.69 16.69 -6.59
C GLU A 170 6.85 17.57 -5.33
N VAL A 171 6.27 17.12 -4.22
CA VAL A 171 6.36 17.79 -2.92
C VAL A 171 7.79 17.66 -2.39
N VAL A 172 8.42 18.79 -2.02
CA VAL A 172 9.80 18.91 -1.49
C VAL A 172 10.17 17.82 -0.47
N VAL A 173 9.21 17.36 0.33
CA VAL A 173 9.43 16.31 1.33
C VAL A 173 9.84 14.96 0.73
N TYR A 174 9.31 14.58 -0.45
CA TYR A 174 9.73 13.35 -1.13
C TYR A 174 11.13 13.46 -1.71
N GLU A 175 11.55 14.64 -2.17
CA GLU A 175 12.93 14.90 -2.61
C GLU A 175 13.91 14.73 -1.45
N LEU A 176 13.60 15.31 -0.28
CA LEU A 176 14.41 15.16 0.92
C LEU A 176 14.47 13.69 1.38
N LEU A 177 13.35 12.96 1.37
CA LEU A 177 13.33 11.54 1.71
C LEU A 177 14.14 10.69 0.73
N ARG A 178 14.11 11.00 -0.57
CA ARG A 178 14.97 10.34 -1.57
C ARG A 178 16.43 10.66 -1.32
N GLY A 179 16.77 11.91 -1.04
CA GLY A 179 18.14 12.32 -0.68
C GLY A 179 18.66 11.57 0.55
N GLN A 180 17.84 11.45 1.59
CA GLN A 180 18.17 10.67 2.78
C GLN A 180 18.32 9.17 2.46
N TRP A 181 17.49 8.63 1.56
CA TRP A 181 17.64 7.25 1.09
C TRP A 181 18.97 7.05 0.36
N PHE A 182 19.39 7.98 -0.51
CA PHE A 182 20.67 7.90 -1.21
C PHE A 182 21.86 7.93 -0.24
N ILE A 183 21.83 8.82 0.75
CA ILE A 183 22.86 8.87 1.79
C ILE A 183 22.92 7.54 2.56
N CYS A 184 21.78 6.99 2.95
CA CYS A 184 21.74 5.67 3.60
C CYS A 184 22.27 4.57 2.67
N PHE A 185 22.05 4.67 1.35
CA PHE A 185 22.49 3.66 0.38
C PHE A 185 24.01 3.68 0.25
N GLU A 186 24.59 4.87 0.13
CA GLU A 186 26.04 5.07 0.13
C GLU A 186 26.67 4.58 1.44
N GLU A 187 26.06 4.88 2.60
CA GLU A 187 26.52 4.37 3.90
C GLU A 187 26.55 2.83 3.94
N ILE A 188 25.50 2.14 3.44
CA ILE A 188 25.47 0.67 3.38
C ILE A 188 26.52 0.14 2.41
N GLN A 189 26.62 0.72 1.22
CA GLN A 189 27.58 0.31 0.20
C GLN A 189 29.01 0.41 0.74
N ASP A 190 29.36 1.53 1.37
CA ASP A 190 30.69 1.74 1.98
C ASP A 190 30.98 0.74 3.09
N LEU A 191 30.01 0.44 3.95
CA LEU A 191 30.16 -0.56 5.00
C LEU A 191 30.38 -1.96 4.43
N LEU A 192 29.60 -2.36 3.42
CA LEU A 192 29.73 -3.66 2.76
C LEU A 192 31.10 -3.81 2.08
N VAL A 193 31.59 -2.78 1.39
CA VAL A 193 32.92 -2.80 0.78
C VAL A 193 34.02 -2.89 1.84
N LYS A 194 33.93 -2.11 2.93
CA LYS A 194 34.89 -2.20 4.05
C LYS A 194 34.90 -3.58 4.70
N LEU A 195 33.74 -4.22 4.82
CA LEU A 195 33.61 -5.59 5.32
C LEU A 195 34.29 -6.59 4.37
N MET A 196 34.09 -6.47 3.06
CA MET A 196 34.77 -7.30 2.06
C MET A 196 36.29 -7.12 2.09
N GLU A 197 36.77 -5.89 2.23
CA GLU A 197 38.21 -5.59 2.35
C GLU A 197 38.81 -6.15 3.64
N ASN A 198 38.05 -6.15 4.74
CA ASN A 198 38.48 -6.77 5.98
C ASN A 198 38.46 -8.30 5.93
N ALA A 199 37.51 -8.87 5.19
CA ALA A 199 37.40 -10.30 5.00
C ALA A 199 38.55 -10.86 4.16
N VAL A 200 39.02 -10.15 3.12
CA VAL A 200 40.14 -10.64 2.28
C VAL A 200 41.36 -9.74 2.44
N ARG A 201 42.35 -10.24 3.18
CA ARG A 201 43.61 -9.53 3.42
C ARG A 201 44.76 -10.20 2.67
N PHE A 202 45.56 -9.37 2.00
CA PHE A 202 46.82 -9.80 1.42
C PHE A 202 47.97 -9.43 2.35
N GLU A 203 48.71 -10.42 2.81
CA GLU A 203 49.85 -10.25 3.72
C GLU A 203 51.14 -10.34 2.91
N HIS A 204 51.67 -9.19 2.50
CA HIS A 204 52.82 -9.09 1.58
C HIS A 204 54.10 -9.72 2.16
N GLU A 205 54.30 -9.63 3.48
CA GLU A 205 55.50 -10.13 4.16
C GLU A 205 55.59 -11.67 4.13
N LEU A 206 54.44 -12.33 4.19
CA LEU A 206 54.36 -13.79 4.21
C LEU A 206 54.05 -14.38 2.82
N SER A 207 53.73 -13.54 1.83
CA SER A 207 53.17 -13.94 0.52
C SER A 207 51.95 -14.86 0.70
N GLN A 208 50.96 -14.40 1.46
CA GLN A 208 49.76 -15.19 1.75
C GLN A 208 48.50 -14.37 1.51
N ILE A 209 47.46 -15.01 0.98
CA ILE A 209 46.11 -14.45 0.94
C ILE A 209 45.33 -15.09 2.08
N ARG A 210 44.89 -14.25 3.03
CA ARG A 210 44.06 -14.67 4.16
C ARG A 210 42.62 -14.23 3.90
N VAL A 211 41.71 -15.20 3.91
CA VAL A 211 40.27 -14.98 3.90
C VAL A 211 39.76 -15.23 5.30
N VAL A 212 39.17 -14.22 5.92
CA VAL A 212 38.51 -14.26 7.21
C VAL A 212 37.00 -14.34 6.95
N PHE A 213 36.38 -15.44 7.36
CA PHE A 213 34.95 -15.71 7.17
C PHE A 213 34.06 -14.92 8.12
N SER A 214 34.62 -14.40 9.20
CA SER A 214 33.91 -13.63 10.19
C SER A 214 34.69 -12.38 10.58
N SER A 215 34.08 -11.21 10.37
CA SER A 215 34.69 -9.92 10.70
C SER A 215 33.84 -9.22 11.75
N SER A 216 34.43 -8.87 12.88
CA SER A 216 33.81 -7.96 13.82
C SER A 216 34.04 -6.52 13.36
N VAL A 217 32.96 -5.79 13.12
CA VAL A 217 33.02 -4.34 12.94
C VAL A 217 32.60 -3.70 14.25
N GLY A 218 33.50 -2.95 14.88
CA GLY A 218 33.15 -2.11 16.03
C GLY A 218 32.70 -2.83 17.29
N GLY A 219 33.19 -4.05 17.55
CA GLY A 219 33.15 -4.67 18.88
C GLY A 219 31.82 -5.24 19.38
N ALA A 220 30.73 -5.24 18.59
CA ALA A 220 29.43 -5.72 19.08
C ALA A 220 28.87 -6.98 18.39
N HIS A 221 29.11 -7.21 17.11
CA HIS A 221 28.56 -8.40 16.41
C HIS A 221 29.52 -8.93 15.35
N GLU A 222 29.70 -10.25 15.33
CA GLU A 222 30.49 -10.97 14.34
C GLU A 222 29.65 -11.10 13.05
N ILE A 223 30.07 -10.40 11.99
CA ILE A 223 29.36 -10.42 10.71
C ILE A 223 30.01 -11.49 9.82
N GLN A 224 29.21 -12.44 9.38
CA GLN A 224 29.65 -13.51 8.48
C GLN A 224 29.79 -12.99 7.05
N LEU A 225 30.85 -13.41 6.35
CA LEU A 225 31.11 -13.09 4.95
C LEU A 225 29.93 -13.47 4.04
N HIS A 226 29.25 -14.58 4.33
CA HIS A 226 28.04 -14.99 3.63
C HIS A 226 26.98 -13.88 3.61
N THR A 227 26.68 -13.32 4.79
CA THR A 227 25.67 -12.26 4.96
C THR A 227 26.04 -10.99 4.20
N VAL A 228 27.34 -10.68 4.10
CA VAL A 228 27.86 -9.54 3.33
C VAL A 228 27.64 -9.76 1.83
N LEU A 229 28.06 -10.92 1.31
CA LEU A 229 27.90 -11.26 -0.11
C LEU A 229 26.43 -11.35 -0.51
N GLU A 230 25.57 -11.91 0.34
CA GLU A 230 24.13 -11.98 0.11
C GLU A 230 23.50 -10.58 0.07
N ALA A 231 23.89 -9.69 0.99
CA ALA A 231 23.42 -8.30 1.02
C ALA A 231 23.85 -7.53 -0.24
N MET A 232 25.08 -7.74 -0.72
CA MET A 232 25.60 -7.11 -1.94
C MET A 232 24.92 -7.62 -3.21
N ASP A 233 24.62 -8.93 -3.27
CA ASP A 233 23.88 -9.55 -4.37
C ASP A 233 22.45 -9.01 -4.44
N MET A 234 21.76 -8.89 -3.28
CA MET A 234 20.42 -8.29 -3.22
C MET A 234 20.38 -6.82 -3.66
N LEU A 235 21.41 -6.04 -3.32
CA LEU A 235 21.54 -4.65 -3.77
C LEU A 235 21.96 -4.51 -5.23
N GLY A 236 22.42 -5.59 -5.88
CA GLY A 236 22.93 -5.56 -7.25
C GLY A 236 24.30 -4.89 -7.37
N ILE A 237 25.06 -4.77 -6.28
CA ILE A 237 26.39 -4.12 -6.24
C ILE A 237 27.54 -5.13 -6.09
N LEU A 238 27.26 -6.42 -6.27
CA LEU A 238 28.25 -7.48 -6.08
C LEU A 238 29.48 -7.28 -6.98
N ASP A 239 29.27 -6.95 -8.27
CA ASP A 239 30.33 -6.65 -9.23
C ASP A 239 31.28 -5.56 -8.69
N TYR A 240 30.73 -4.52 -8.05
CA TYR A 240 31.50 -3.41 -7.51
C TYR A 240 32.31 -3.81 -6.29
N GLY A 241 31.69 -4.42 -5.28
CA GLY A 241 32.41 -4.64 -4.02
C GLY A 241 33.30 -5.89 -3.99
N VAL A 242 33.20 -6.80 -4.97
CA VAL A 242 34.23 -7.85 -5.17
C VAL A 242 35.34 -7.44 -6.14
N ALA A 243 35.22 -6.30 -6.83
CA ALA A 243 36.22 -5.85 -7.81
C ALA A 243 37.63 -5.69 -7.21
N ARG A 244 37.73 -5.06 -6.03
CA ARG A 244 39.02 -4.89 -5.37
C ARG A 244 39.63 -6.24 -4.98
N THR A 245 38.82 -7.18 -4.49
CA THR A 245 39.27 -8.54 -4.18
C THR A 245 39.74 -9.25 -5.44
N ALA A 246 38.99 -9.16 -6.54
CA ALA A 246 39.37 -9.69 -7.84
C ALA A 246 40.71 -9.12 -8.32
N ASP A 247 40.94 -7.81 -8.17
CA ASP A 247 42.20 -7.17 -8.49
C ASP A 247 43.38 -7.70 -7.66
N LEU A 248 43.18 -7.92 -6.36
CA LEU A 248 44.20 -8.51 -5.49
C LEU A 248 44.57 -9.93 -5.95
N PHE A 249 43.58 -10.76 -6.26
CA PHE A 249 43.83 -12.11 -6.80
C PHE A 249 44.53 -12.08 -8.16
N MET A 250 44.14 -11.17 -9.04
CA MET A 250 44.80 -10.99 -10.33
C MET A 250 46.28 -10.62 -10.14
N LYS A 251 46.57 -9.67 -9.25
CA LYS A 251 47.92 -9.16 -9.02
C LYS A 251 48.82 -10.15 -8.29
N PHE A 252 48.30 -10.81 -7.25
CA PHE A 252 49.12 -11.55 -6.30
C PHE A 252 49.02 -13.07 -6.42
N ALA A 253 47.96 -13.62 -7.01
CA ALA A 253 47.84 -15.07 -7.22
C ALA A 253 47.96 -15.44 -8.71
N ILE A 254 47.07 -14.91 -9.56
CA ILE A 254 46.95 -15.31 -10.97
C ILE A 254 48.17 -14.83 -11.77
N GLY A 255 48.62 -13.59 -11.58
CA GLY A 255 49.84 -13.06 -12.21
C GLY A 255 51.06 -13.95 -11.96
N PRO A 256 51.43 -14.21 -10.69
CA PRO A 256 52.52 -15.13 -10.36
C PRO A 256 52.29 -16.56 -10.84
N ALA A 257 51.07 -17.09 -10.81
CA ALA A 257 50.76 -18.45 -11.29
C ALA A 257 51.06 -18.66 -12.79
N THR A 258 50.84 -17.61 -13.60
CA THR A 258 51.11 -17.60 -15.05
C THR A 258 52.56 -17.27 -15.42
N ASN A 259 53.37 -16.83 -14.46
CA ASN A 259 54.77 -16.49 -14.70
C ASN A 259 55.65 -17.76 -14.71
N LEU A 260 56.09 -18.16 -15.90
CA LEU A 260 56.95 -19.34 -16.11
C LEU A 260 58.39 -19.15 -15.62
N ARG A 261 58.86 -17.90 -15.42
CA ARG A 261 60.26 -17.62 -15.02
C ARG A 261 60.51 -17.77 -13.52
N ALA A 262 59.47 -17.63 -12.72
CA ALA A 262 59.53 -17.75 -11.27
C ALA A 262 58.31 -18.56 -10.79
N PRO A 263 58.29 -19.87 -11.03
CA PRO A 263 57.14 -20.69 -10.69
C PRO A 263 56.89 -20.67 -9.17
N VAL A 264 55.62 -20.60 -8.82
CA VAL A 264 55.15 -20.59 -7.43
C VAL A 264 54.19 -21.74 -7.24
N SER A 265 54.30 -22.48 -6.15
CA SER A 265 53.29 -23.44 -5.71
C SER A 265 52.30 -22.79 -4.74
N PHE A 266 51.04 -23.23 -4.81
CA PHE A 266 49.98 -22.77 -3.93
C PHE A 266 49.62 -23.89 -2.95
N VAL A 267 49.66 -23.60 -1.66
CA VAL A 267 49.25 -24.52 -0.60
C VAL A 267 48.09 -23.89 0.16
N GLU A 268 46.98 -24.64 0.21
CA GLU A 268 45.82 -24.29 1.02
C GLU A 268 46.04 -24.82 2.44
N GLU A 269 46.14 -23.91 3.41
CA GLU A 269 46.12 -24.28 4.84
C GLU A 269 44.71 -24.04 5.38
N SER A 270 43.93 -25.12 5.44
CA SER A 270 42.65 -25.14 6.14
C SER A 270 42.88 -25.61 7.58
N PHE A 271 42.78 -24.69 8.55
CA PHE A 271 42.81 -25.05 9.97
C PHE A 271 41.42 -25.52 10.42
N GLY A 272 41.16 -26.83 10.30
CA GLY A 272 39.95 -27.46 10.86
C GLY A 272 38.64 -27.02 10.21
N SER A 273 37.53 -27.58 10.72
CA SER A 273 36.18 -27.30 10.22
C SER A 273 35.88 -25.79 10.21
N PHE A 274 34.97 -25.35 9.32
CA PHE A 274 34.46 -23.96 9.23
C PHE A 274 34.07 -23.33 10.58
N VAL A 275 33.90 -24.14 11.62
CA VAL A 275 33.41 -23.77 12.95
C VAL A 275 34.52 -23.33 13.91
N GLU A 276 35.78 -23.75 13.73
CA GLU A 276 36.79 -23.59 14.81
C GLU A 276 37.79 -22.44 14.62
N ASN A 277 38.09 -22.00 13.38
CA ASN A 277 39.09 -20.92 13.18
C ASN A 277 38.67 -19.79 12.23
N GLY A 278 37.51 -19.86 11.58
CA GLY A 278 36.93 -18.74 10.81
C GLY A 278 37.85 -18.14 9.73
N GLN A 279 38.90 -18.83 9.29
CA GLN A 279 39.89 -18.31 8.34
C GLN A 279 40.39 -19.39 7.37
N ALA A 280 40.62 -19.01 6.11
CA ALA A 280 41.30 -19.80 5.09
C ALA A 280 42.53 -19.05 4.58
N ILE A 281 43.65 -19.75 4.42
CA ILE A 281 44.92 -19.15 3.98
C ILE A 281 45.39 -19.85 2.71
N LEU A 282 45.67 -19.05 1.68
CA LEU A 282 46.38 -19.48 0.48
C LEU A 282 47.82 -19.00 0.55
N LYS A 283 48.76 -19.92 0.78
CA LYS A 283 50.20 -19.62 0.80
C LYS A 283 50.81 -19.73 -0.58
N ILE A 284 51.64 -18.74 -0.92
CA ILE A 284 52.33 -18.61 -2.20
C ILE A 284 53.80 -18.95 -1.94
N ILE A 285 54.20 -20.18 -2.28
CA ILE A 285 55.55 -20.70 -1.97
C ILE A 285 56.38 -20.71 -3.25
N PRO A 286 57.51 -19.96 -3.32
CA PRO A 286 58.42 -20.02 -4.46
C PRO A 286 58.93 -21.46 -4.66
N SER A 287 58.77 -22.03 -5.86
CA SER A 287 59.23 -23.40 -6.09
C SER A 287 60.74 -23.42 -6.32
N SER A 288 61.47 -24.21 -5.53
CA SER A 288 62.92 -24.40 -5.65
C SER A 288 63.36 -25.23 -6.87
N ASP A 289 62.46 -25.97 -7.52
CA ASP A 289 62.81 -26.84 -8.66
C ASP A 289 62.81 -26.06 -9.97
N ALA A 290 63.80 -25.17 -10.11
CA ALA A 290 64.16 -24.59 -11.39
C ALA A 290 65.11 -25.55 -12.13
N LYS A 291 64.58 -26.68 -12.60
CA LYS A 291 65.16 -27.33 -13.78
C LYS A 291 64.31 -26.93 -14.98
N MET A 292 64.76 -25.84 -15.60
CA MET A 292 64.35 -25.45 -16.95
C MET A 292 64.57 -26.64 -17.87
N GLU A 293 63.49 -27.19 -18.44
CA GLU A 293 63.49 -27.66 -19.84
C GLU A 293 62.13 -28.12 -20.34
N ASP A 294 61.14 -28.35 -19.47
CA ASP A 294 59.80 -28.74 -19.95
C ASP A 294 58.80 -27.59 -19.78
N VAL A 295 58.18 -27.18 -20.89
CA VAL A 295 57.11 -26.19 -20.92
C VAL A 295 55.84 -26.89 -20.45
N ASP A 296 55.80 -27.25 -19.16
CA ASP A 296 54.73 -28.08 -18.62
C ASP A 296 53.45 -27.25 -18.43
N GLY A 297 52.64 -27.20 -19.48
CA GLY A 297 51.30 -26.62 -19.45
C GLY A 297 50.43 -27.22 -18.35
N LYS A 298 50.65 -28.48 -18.00
CA LYS A 298 49.93 -29.16 -16.92
C LYS A 298 50.20 -28.48 -15.57
N ALA A 299 51.45 -28.14 -15.27
CA ALA A 299 51.80 -27.44 -14.04
C ALA A 299 51.17 -26.03 -13.98
N LEU A 300 51.11 -25.30 -15.10
CA LEU A 300 50.44 -23.99 -15.16
C LEU A 300 48.94 -24.10 -14.89
N PHE A 301 48.24 -24.99 -15.61
CA PHE A 301 46.81 -25.18 -15.45
C PHE A 301 46.45 -25.74 -14.07
N LEU A 302 47.29 -26.61 -13.49
CA LEU A 302 47.12 -27.10 -12.13
C LEU A 302 47.19 -25.97 -11.10
N ARG A 303 48.18 -25.07 -11.21
CA ARG A 303 48.29 -23.90 -10.32
C ARG A 303 47.07 -22.99 -10.40
N LEU A 304 46.63 -22.67 -11.62
CA LEU A 304 45.44 -21.84 -11.83
C LEU A 304 44.18 -22.52 -11.28
N THR A 305 44.06 -23.84 -11.49
CA THR A 305 42.96 -24.63 -10.94
C THR A 305 42.90 -24.54 -9.41
N THR A 306 44.05 -24.62 -8.73
CA THR A 306 44.11 -24.48 -7.26
C THR A 306 43.63 -23.10 -6.81
N VAL A 307 44.07 -22.02 -7.47
CA VAL A 307 43.64 -20.65 -7.16
C VAL A 307 42.13 -20.48 -7.38
N VAL A 308 41.61 -20.97 -8.51
CA VAL A 308 40.18 -20.88 -8.83
C VAL A 308 39.34 -21.70 -7.84
N LYS A 309 39.76 -22.91 -7.48
CA LYS A 309 39.09 -23.73 -6.46
C LYS A 309 39.06 -23.05 -5.09
N PHE A 310 40.16 -22.40 -4.71
CA PHE A 310 40.23 -21.62 -3.47
C PHE A 310 39.22 -20.47 -3.48
N ILE A 311 39.17 -19.69 -4.57
CA ILE A 311 38.20 -18.60 -4.74
C ILE A 311 36.76 -19.15 -4.65
N TYR A 312 36.46 -20.21 -5.39
CA TYR A 312 35.13 -20.81 -5.41
C TYR A 312 34.68 -21.27 -4.01
N ARG A 313 35.56 -21.96 -3.27
CA ARG A 313 35.23 -22.52 -1.95
C ARG A 313 35.16 -21.47 -0.84
N HIS A 314 36.10 -20.52 -0.81
CA HIS A 314 36.32 -19.68 0.36
C HIS A 314 35.90 -18.22 0.17
N ILE A 315 35.83 -17.73 -1.07
CA ILE A 315 35.36 -16.37 -1.34
C ILE A 315 33.92 -16.42 -1.82
N CYS A 316 33.64 -17.29 -2.78
CA CYS A 316 32.31 -17.45 -3.34
C CYS A 316 31.45 -18.47 -2.56
N LEU A 317 31.98 -19.10 -1.50
CA LEU A 317 31.24 -20.04 -0.63
C LEU A 317 30.44 -21.09 -1.42
N GLN A 318 31.02 -21.59 -2.51
CA GLN A 318 30.43 -22.57 -3.43
C GLN A 318 29.20 -22.07 -4.21
N SER A 319 28.91 -20.76 -4.17
CA SER A 319 27.86 -20.14 -4.98
C SER A 319 28.32 -19.92 -6.41
N GLY A 320 27.70 -20.63 -7.36
CA GLY A 320 27.95 -20.43 -8.78
C GLY A 320 27.59 -19.03 -9.30
N ARG A 321 26.65 -18.33 -8.64
CA ARG A 321 26.28 -16.95 -8.98
C ARG A 321 27.41 -15.98 -8.64
N TRP A 322 27.96 -16.08 -7.44
CA TRP A 322 29.07 -15.23 -7.00
C TRP A 322 30.35 -15.56 -7.76
N MET A 323 30.58 -16.84 -8.08
CA MET A 323 31.70 -17.25 -8.93
C MET A 323 31.59 -16.67 -10.35
N ARG A 324 30.39 -16.61 -10.93
CA ARG A 324 30.18 -15.98 -12.24
C ARG A 324 30.49 -14.48 -12.21
N CYS A 325 30.08 -13.78 -11.16
CA CYS A 325 30.40 -12.37 -10.93
C CYS A 325 31.93 -12.17 -10.83
N PHE A 326 32.61 -12.96 -10.00
CA PHE A 326 34.06 -12.91 -9.86
C PHE A 326 34.79 -13.26 -11.17
N GLY A 327 34.29 -14.28 -11.89
CA GLY A 327 34.80 -14.70 -13.19
C GLY A 327 34.68 -13.60 -14.25
N LYS A 328 33.57 -12.85 -14.29
CA LYS A 328 33.39 -11.71 -15.20
C LYS A 328 34.50 -10.65 -15.03
N LEU A 329 34.99 -10.45 -13.81
CA LEU A 329 36.02 -9.47 -13.48
C LEU A 329 37.45 -9.99 -13.73
N THR A 330 37.67 -11.29 -13.59
CA THR A 330 39.01 -11.90 -13.61
C THR A 330 39.35 -12.63 -14.91
N TRP A 331 38.39 -13.33 -15.52
CA TRP A 331 38.60 -14.18 -16.68
C TRP A 331 39.22 -13.46 -17.88
N PRO A 332 38.76 -12.26 -18.30
CA PRO A 332 39.36 -11.57 -19.45
C PRO A 332 40.86 -11.35 -19.27
N ARG A 333 41.26 -10.84 -18.10
CA ARG A 333 42.67 -10.56 -17.77
C ARG A 333 43.48 -11.85 -17.57
N MET A 334 42.88 -12.87 -16.94
CA MET A 334 43.55 -14.17 -16.77
C MET A 334 43.81 -14.84 -18.12
N SER A 335 42.83 -14.82 -19.03
CA SER A 335 42.97 -15.40 -20.36
C SER A 335 44.07 -14.70 -21.18
N GLU A 336 44.15 -13.37 -21.11
CA GLU A 336 45.22 -12.59 -21.73
C GLU A 336 46.61 -12.96 -21.18
N LEU A 337 46.73 -13.16 -19.87
CA LEU A 337 47.99 -13.61 -19.24
C LEU A 337 48.38 -15.02 -19.68
N ILE A 338 47.42 -15.95 -19.76
CA ILE A 338 47.67 -17.32 -20.26
C ILE A 338 48.15 -17.27 -21.71
N ILE A 339 47.48 -16.48 -22.55
CA ILE A 339 47.84 -16.34 -23.97
C ILE A 339 49.23 -15.73 -24.13
N SER A 340 49.48 -14.58 -23.49
CA SER A 340 50.71 -13.83 -23.64
C SER A 340 51.93 -14.52 -23.01
N ASN A 341 51.77 -15.11 -21.82
CA ASN A 341 52.90 -15.68 -21.08
C ASN A 341 53.19 -17.14 -21.43
N PHE A 342 52.19 -17.90 -21.90
CA PHE A 342 52.30 -19.34 -22.15
C PHE A 342 51.96 -19.70 -23.60
N LEU A 343 50.70 -19.55 -24.03
CA LEU A 343 50.28 -20.10 -25.35
C LEU A 343 51.06 -19.52 -26.51
N SER A 344 51.37 -18.21 -26.51
CA SER A 344 52.16 -17.54 -27.54
C SER A 344 53.55 -18.15 -27.76
N LYS A 345 54.11 -18.82 -26.75
CA LYS A 345 55.44 -19.46 -26.79
C LYS A 345 55.39 -20.93 -27.16
N VAL A 346 54.21 -21.54 -27.07
CA VAL A 346 53.97 -22.97 -27.30
C VAL A 346 53.47 -23.25 -28.71
N VAL A 347 53.01 -22.21 -29.44
CA VAL A 347 52.65 -22.34 -30.86
C VAL A 347 53.87 -22.88 -31.63
N PRO A 348 53.75 -24.04 -32.31
CA PRO A 348 54.89 -24.69 -32.93
C PRO A 348 55.31 -23.96 -34.21
N ASP A 349 56.56 -23.51 -34.24
CA ASP A 349 57.19 -22.94 -35.45
C ASP A 349 57.70 -24.03 -36.42
N ASP A 350 57.85 -25.26 -35.93
CA ASP A 350 58.37 -26.42 -36.67
C ASP A 350 57.58 -27.70 -36.34
N ALA A 351 57.49 -28.61 -37.32
CA ALA A 351 56.71 -29.85 -37.23
C ALA A 351 57.17 -30.81 -36.11
N SER A 352 58.42 -30.69 -35.63
CA SER A 352 58.96 -31.50 -34.53
C SER A 352 58.33 -31.18 -33.16
N LYS A 353 57.75 -29.99 -32.98
CA LYS A 353 57.10 -29.53 -31.74
C LYS A 353 55.59 -29.78 -31.70
N LEU A 354 55.03 -30.43 -32.73
CA LEU A 354 53.59 -30.66 -32.84
C LEU A 354 53.05 -31.63 -31.76
N ALA A 355 53.86 -32.61 -31.34
CA ALA A 355 53.49 -33.54 -30.28
C ALA A 355 53.29 -32.82 -28.93
N ASP A 356 54.20 -31.90 -28.59
CA ASP A 356 54.12 -31.07 -27.37
C ASP A 356 52.95 -30.08 -27.44
N PHE A 357 52.62 -29.59 -28.63
CA PHE A 357 51.44 -28.77 -28.82
C PHE A 357 50.14 -29.56 -28.57
N HIS A 358 50.07 -30.83 -29.01
CA HIS A 358 48.91 -31.69 -28.74
C HIS A 358 48.71 -31.98 -27.26
N THR A 359 49.79 -32.17 -26.47
CA THR A 359 49.68 -32.36 -25.02
C THR A 359 49.18 -31.09 -24.33
N VAL A 360 49.63 -29.91 -24.78
CA VAL A 360 49.14 -28.63 -24.26
C VAL A 360 47.68 -28.38 -24.63
N MET A 361 47.24 -28.73 -25.84
CA MET A 361 45.85 -28.66 -26.24
C MET A 361 44.94 -29.51 -25.35
N ASN A 362 45.36 -30.75 -25.06
CA ASN A 362 44.60 -31.65 -24.19
C ASN A 362 44.52 -31.13 -22.75
N THR A 363 45.64 -30.68 -22.18
CA THR A 363 45.65 -30.12 -20.82
C THR A 363 44.86 -28.80 -20.71
N SER A 364 44.85 -27.98 -21.75
CA SER A 364 43.98 -26.79 -21.82
C SER A 364 42.50 -27.18 -21.87
N SER A 365 42.14 -28.23 -22.60
CA SER A 365 40.77 -28.72 -22.66
C SER A 365 40.32 -29.31 -21.32
N GLU A 366 41.18 -30.07 -20.63
CA GLU A 366 40.92 -30.56 -19.27
C GLU A 366 40.72 -29.40 -18.29
N PHE A 367 41.53 -28.36 -18.38
CA PHE A 367 41.39 -27.16 -17.57
C PHE A 367 40.03 -26.48 -17.79
N GLU A 368 39.58 -26.32 -19.04
CA GLU A 368 38.26 -25.74 -19.33
C GLU A 368 37.10 -26.59 -18.78
N ILE A 369 37.22 -27.92 -18.78
CA ILE A 369 36.21 -28.82 -18.20
C ILE A 369 36.16 -28.61 -16.68
N VAL A 370 37.31 -28.58 -16.02
CA VAL A 370 37.42 -28.38 -14.56
C VAL A 370 36.91 -27.00 -14.12
N LEU A 371 36.95 -25.99 -14.99
CA LEU A 371 36.37 -24.67 -14.71
C LEU A 371 34.85 -24.61 -14.89
N LYS A 372 34.26 -25.52 -15.68
CA LYS A 372 32.82 -25.60 -15.92
C LYS A 372 32.08 -26.38 -14.84
N GLU A 373 32.75 -27.38 -14.26
CA GLU A 373 32.30 -28.16 -13.10
C GLU A 373 32.51 -27.38 -11.79
#